data_AF-A0A7V0VXR3-F1
#
_entry.id   AF-A0A7V0VXR3-F1
#
_cell.length_a   1.000
_cell.length_b   1.000
_cell.length_c   1.000
_cell.angle_alpha   90.00
_cell.angle_beta   90.00
_cell.angle_gamma   90.00
#
_symmetry.space_group_name_H-M   'P 1'
#
loop_
_entity.id
_entity.type
_entity.pdbx_description
1 polymer ?
#
loop_
_entity_poly.entity_id
_entity_poly.type
_entity_poly.pdbx_seq_one_letter_code
_entity_poly.pdbx_strand_id
1 'polypeptide(L)'
;MNKKVYITLILLSISLLIISLPLSAQFIDVNKVNDRSFDWMTYKTTHFTIYYYPEASHLVRVMGDMAEIAYAKISEILEHDVRKKIPLILYKSHADFRQTNVITETLTEGVGGFSELLKYRVVIPFTGSMDDFQKVIAHEVTHVFQFDILYKNIISHIYTGEFLYSPPLWFVEGMSEYMADDWNAEGEMVLKDAIFNNEIVPLTQLQDFSILGSRVYLGYKEGQSAVTFLVEKYGIDKLSEILRELAISRTKDIDEALKNTIGIDLKEFNEEWEESIKKRYLPEIGAKQTVNSIGTNLTKTKNDYNNIKPVWSPSGDLIAYIAETSTKSEIRIVSSKDGEIIFKINSGSIDGGYESIRETGSGLSWSHNGDNIAFIANKDDKDFLTIVNIITGKMIKKLALPYDVIYSPSWSPDDKRIAFIALKNGLSDIYILNISDDSVTQMTSDIYQEHSVSWHPTEEKLIYSAERNGRYKLFLLDVQSQNIQQITYGLQNDVS
;
A
#
# COMPACT_ATOMS: atom_id res chain seq x y z
N MET A 1 -19.88 -3.23 39.14
CA MET A 1 -20.35 -1.98 38.49
C MET A 1 -19.97 -2.05 37.02
N ASN A 2 -20.94 -1.82 36.14
CA ASN A 2 -21.10 -2.53 34.87
C ASN A 2 -20.11 -2.16 33.74
N LYS A 3 -19.36 -3.17 33.29
CA LYS A 3 -18.43 -3.23 32.14
C LYS A 3 -19.12 -3.28 30.74
N LYS A 4 -20.37 -2.83 30.61
CA LYS A 4 -21.20 -3.02 29.41
C LYS A 4 -21.40 -1.77 28.52
N VAL A 5 -20.63 -0.69 28.71
CA VAL A 5 -20.92 0.62 28.07
C VAL A 5 -19.82 1.12 27.11
N TYR A 6 -18.68 0.44 26.95
CA TYR A 6 -17.61 0.87 26.02
C TYR A 6 -17.42 -0.02 24.77
N ILE A 7 -18.24 -1.07 24.62
CA ILE A 7 -18.15 -2.04 23.51
C ILE A 7 -18.92 -1.56 22.24
N THR A 8 -19.58 -0.40 22.30
CA THR A 8 -20.58 -0.01 21.27
C THR A 8 -20.15 1.13 20.35
N LEU A 9 -18.85 1.41 20.17
CA LEU A 9 -18.40 2.55 19.36
C LEU A 9 -17.35 2.25 18.26
N ILE A 10 -16.97 0.98 18.02
CA ILE A 10 -16.03 0.63 16.93
C ILE A 10 -16.58 -0.44 15.97
N LEU A 11 -17.64 -1.17 16.31
CA LEU A 11 -18.24 -2.20 15.44
C LEU A 11 -19.46 -1.72 14.62
N LEU A 12 -19.53 -0.41 14.34
CA LEU A 12 -20.63 0.20 13.59
C LEU A 12 -20.11 1.08 12.44
N SER A 13 -19.18 0.56 11.64
CA SER A 13 -18.77 1.17 10.35
C SER A 13 -19.21 0.35 9.14
N ILE A 14 -19.79 -0.84 9.32
CA ILE A 14 -20.30 -1.66 8.21
C ILE A 14 -21.64 -2.32 8.59
N SER A 15 -22.73 -1.54 8.68
CA SER A 15 -24.11 -1.87 8.24
C SER A 15 -25.21 -1.07 8.98
N LEU A 16 -25.66 0.02 8.35
CA LEU A 16 -26.90 0.82 8.47
C LEU A 16 -27.79 0.83 9.75
N LEU A 17 -28.18 2.04 10.19
CA LEU A 17 -29.50 2.30 10.79
C LEU A 17 -30.06 3.70 10.42
N ILE A 18 -31.35 3.76 10.06
CA ILE A 18 -32.12 4.97 9.70
C ILE A 18 -33.34 5.13 10.64
N ILE A 19 -33.53 6.36 11.18
CA ILE A 19 -34.77 7.05 11.70
C ILE A 19 -35.36 6.56 13.06
N SER A 20 -35.71 7.37 14.10
CA SER A 20 -36.33 8.71 14.22
C SER A 20 -36.18 9.47 15.58
N LEU A 21 -35.96 10.81 15.50
CA LEU A 21 -36.43 11.99 16.32
C LEU A 21 -35.93 12.25 17.78
N PRO A 22 -35.83 13.52 18.30
CA PRO A 22 -36.27 14.84 17.77
C PRO A 22 -35.17 15.93 17.63
N LEU A 23 -35.55 17.06 16.99
CA LEU A 23 -34.77 18.27 16.69
C LEU A 23 -33.81 18.76 17.79
N SER A 24 -32.53 18.92 17.47
CA SER A 24 -31.72 20.12 17.76
C SER A 24 -30.35 20.08 17.05
N ALA A 25 -30.12 21.06 16.18
CA ALA A 25 -28.86 21.49 15.56
C ALA A 25 -28.07 20.48 14.70
N GLN A 26 -28.35 20.51 13.38
CA GLN A 26 -27.52 19.90 12.33
C GLN A 26 -26.16 20.62 12.23
N PHE A 27 -25.07 19.89 12.48
CA PHE A 27 -23.82 20.04 11.73
C PHE A 27 -23.72 18.83 10.79
N ILE A 28 -24.40 18.92 9.66
CA ILE A 28 -24.20 18.05 8.50
C ILE A 28 -23.23 18.82 7.61
N ASP A 29 -21.96 18.40 7.56
CA ASP A 29 -21.07 18.79 6.47
C ASP A 29 -19.86 17.85 6.41
N VAL A 30 -19.94 16.81 5.57
CA VAL A 30 -18.94 16.44 4.55
C VAL A 30 -19.67 15.53 3.54
N ASN A 31 -20.26 16.12 2.50
CA ASN A 31 -20.51 15.35 1.29
C ASN A 31 -19.15 15.11 0.63
N LYS A 32 -18.79 13.86 0.35
CA LYS A 32 -17.70 13.52 -0.56
C LYS A 32 -18.01 14.18 -1.91
N VAL A 33 -17.32 15.25 -2.24
CA VAL A 33 -17.55 16.01 -3.48
C VAL A 33 -16.99 15.16 -4.63
N ASN A 34 -17.88 14.59 -5.44
CA ASN A 34 -17.50 13.90 -6.66
C ASN A 34 -17.55 14.88 -7.83
N ASP A 35 -16.39 15.35 -8.28
CA ASP A 35 -16.31 16.28 -9.40
C ASP A 35 -16.24 15.61 -10.77
N ARG A 36 -16.15 14.26 -10.86
CA ARG A 36 -16.19 13.52 -12.14
C ARG A 36 -17.40 12.61 -12.28
N SER A 37 -18.01 12.66 -13.46
CA SER A 37 -18.96 11.66 -13.94
C SER A 37 -18.24 10.64 -14.81
N PHE A 38 -18.35 9.35 -14.48
CA PHE A 38 -17.78 8.26 -15.27
C PHE A 38 -18.84 7.67 -16.22
N ASP A 39 -18.49 7.49 -17.49
CA ASP A 39 -19.31 6.76 -18.47
C ASP A 39 -19.05 5.25 -18.33
N TRP A 40 -19.80 4.62 -17.42
CA TRP A 40 -19.57 3.23 -17.06
C TRP A 40 -19.96 2.26 -18.18
N MET A 41 -18.97 1.48 -18.61
CA MET A 41 -19.06 0.35 -19.51
C MET A 41 -18.94 -0.97 -18.74
N THR A 42 -19.30 -2.08 -19.39
CA THR A 42 -19.15 -3.41 -18.80
C THR A 42 -18.41 -4.36 -19.74
N TYR A 43 -17.59 -5.22 -19.16
CA TYR A 43 -16.93 -6.35 -19.82
C TYR A 43 -17.18 -7.61 -18.99
N LYS A 44 -17.45 -8.74 -19.64
CA LYS A 44 -17.82 -9.98 -18.96
C LYS A 44 -16.82 -11.07 -19.30
N THR A 45 -16.34 -11.75 -18.27
CA THR A 45 -15.57 -12.99 -18.37
C THR A 45 -16.43 -14.17 -17.90
N THR A 46 -15.84 -15.33 -17.63
CA THR A 46 -16.57 -16.49 -17.11
C THR A 46 -17.14 -16.18 -15.73
N HIS A 47 -16.30 -15.76 -14.79
CA HIS A 47 -16.65 -15.55 -13.38
C HIS A 47 -16.85 -14.08 -12.99
N PHE A 48 -16.48 -13.12 -13.85
CA PHE A 48 -16.51 -11.70 -13.49
C PHE A 48 -17.39 -10.83 -14.39
N THR A 49 -17.87 -9.73 -13.83
CA THR A 49 -18.39 -8.57 -14.56
C THR A 49 -17.57 -7.34 -14.19
N ILE A 50 -16.78 -6.85 -15.13
CA ILE A 50 -15.86 -5.73 -14.95
C ILE A 50 -16.58 -4.44 -15.37
N TYR A 51 -16.67 -3.49 -14.44
CA TYR A 51 -17.15 -2.13 -14.65
C TYR A 51 -15.95 -1.21 -14.83
N TYR A 52 -15.93 -0.47 -15.94
CA TYR A 52 -14.82 0.41 -16.32
C TYR A 52 -15.36 1.62 -17.10
N TYR A 53 -14.51 2.58 -17.44
CA TYR A 53 -14.83 3.73 -18.30
C TYR A 53 -13.81 3.80 -19.45
N PRO A 54 -14.12 4.47 -20.59
CA PRO A 54 -13.32 4.40 -21.82
C PRO A 54 -11.80 4.56 -21.62
N GLU A 55 -11.38 5.43 -20.71
CA GLU A 55 -9.98 5.73 -20.40
C GLU A 55 -9.24 4.53 -19.76
N ALA A 56 -9.96 3.64 -19.07
CA ALA A 56 -9.43 2.41 -18.48
C ALA A 56 -9.48 1.20 -19.44
N SER A 57 -9.98 1.36 -20.68
CA SER A 57 -10.29 0.22 -21.57
C SER A 57 -9.10 -0.69 -21.87
N HIS A 58 -7.88 -0.14 -21.88
CA HIS A 58 -6.65 -0.87 -22.16
C HIS A 58 -6.30 -1.90 -21.07
N LEU A 59 -6.75 -1.69 -19.82
CA LEU A 59 -6.49 -2.57 -18.68
C LEU A 59 -7.55 -3.66 -18.52
N VAL A 60 -8.73 -3.52 -19.13
CA VAL A 60 -9.91 -4.38 -18.87
C VAL A 60 -9.66 -5.84 -19.19
N ARG A 61 -9.04 -6.13 -20.34
CA ARG A 61 -8.73 -7.51 -20.73
C ARG A 61 -7.68 -8.11 -19.81
N VAL A 62 -6.65 -7.34 -19.49
CA VAL A 62 -5.56 -7.74 -18.58
C VAL A 62 -6.12 -8.07 -17.19
N MET A 63 -6.95 -7.19 -16.62
CA MET A 63 -7.64 -7.42 -15.35
C MET A 63 -8.50 -8.69 -15.41
N GLY A 64 -9.25 -8.88 -16.50
CA GLY A 64 -10.09 -10.05 -16.70
C GLY A 64 -9.28 -11.35 -16.70
N ASP A 65 -8.18 -11.39 -17.45
CA ASP A 65 -7.33 -12.57 -17.53
C ASP A 65 -6.66 -12.87 -16.16
N MET A 66 -6.14 -11.84 -15.48
CA MET A 66 -5.56 -11.97 -14.13
C MET A 66 -6.58 -12.46 -13.10
N ALA A 67 -7.80 -11.91 -13.13
CA ALA A 67 -8.87 -12.30 -12.21
C ALA A 67 -9.33 -13.75 -12.44
N GLU A 68 -9.42 -14.20 -13.70
CA GLU A 68 -9.77 -15.59 -14.02
C GLU A 68 -8.67 -16.58 -13.58
N ILE A 69 -7.39 -16.22 -13.73
CA ILE A 69 -6.27 -17.01 -13.23
C ILE A 69 -6.32 -17.11 -11.69
N ALA A 70 -6.52 -15.98 -11.01
CA ALA A 70 -6.65 -15.95 -9.55
C ALA A 70 -7.84 -16.78 -9.09
N TYR A 71 -9.01 -16.62 -9.74
CA TYR A 71 -10.21 -17.40 -9.45
C TYR A 71 -9.94 -18.90 -9.57
N ALA A 72 -9.33 -19.35 -10.66
CA ALA A 72 -9.05 -20.77 -10.88
C ALA A 72 -8.15 -21.35 -9.77
N LYS A 73 -7.06 -20.65 -9.42
CA LYS A 73 -6.16 -21.05 -8.34
C LYS A 73 -6.87 -21.12 -6.98
N ILE A 74 -7.62 -20.06 -6.63
CA ILE A 74 -8.30 -19.96 -5.33
C ILE A 74 -9.43 -20.99 -5.23
N SER A 75 -10.19 -21.18 -6.30
CA SER A 75 -11.27 -22.16 -6.39
C SER A 75 -10.77 -23.59 -6.19
N GLU A 76 -9.65 -23.93 -6.82
CA GLU A 76 -9.00 -25.23 -6.65
C GLU A 76 -8.56 -25.44 -5.20
N ILE A 77 -7.84 -24.48 -4.61
CA ILE A 77 -7.32 -24.60 -3.23
C ILE A 77 -8.44 -24.66 -2.19
N LEU A 78 -9.49 -23.84 -2.35
CA LEU A 78 -10.59 -23.78 -1.41
C LEU A 78 -11.68 -24.83 -1.69
N GLU A 79 -11.56 -25.58 -2.78
CA GLU A 79 -12.56 -26.55 -3.26
C GLU A 79 -13.96 -25.92 -3.29
N HIS A 80 -14.05 -24.70 -3.81
CA HIS A 80 -15.27 -23.89 -3.74
C HIS A 80 -15.49 -23.10 -5.03
N ASP A 81 -16.75 -22.86 -5.37
CA ASP A 81 -17.14 -22.04 -6.50
C ASP A 81 -18.12 -20.96 -6.05
N VAL A 82 -17.84 -19.71 -6.44
CA VAL A 82 -18.71 -18.59 -6.11
C VAL A 82 -19.93 -18.61 -7.03
N ARG A 83 -21.11 -18.69 -6.43
CA ARG A 83 -22.38 -18.94 -7.16
C ARG A 83 -22.79 -17.83 -8.12
N LYS A 84 -22.29 -16.62 -7.95
CA LYS A 84 -22.65 -15.44 -8.76
C LYS A 84 -21.39 -14.85 -9.38
N LYS A 85 -21.56 -14.24 -10.55
CA LYS A 85 -20.47 -13.46 -11.15
C LYS A 85 -20.07 -12.32 -10.23
N ILE A 86 -18.77 -12.21 -9.98
CA ILE A 86 -18.17 -11.24 -9.08
C ILE A 86 -18.06 -9.89 -9.82
N PRO A 87 -18.66 -8.80 -9.30
CA PRO A 87 -18.45 -7.47 -9.84
C PRO A 87 -17.03 -6.96 -9.54
N LEU A 88 -16.26 -6.63 -10.57
CA LEU A 88 -14.98 -5.93 -10.45
C LEU A 88 -15.16 -4.48 -10.93
N ILE A 89 -14.67 -3.49 -10.18
CA ILE A 89 -14.73 -2.07 -10.54
C ILE A 89 -13.30 -1.58 -10.73
N LEU A 90 -12.97 -1.18 -11.96
CA LEU A 90 -11.63 -0.77 -12.37
C LEU A 90 -11.52 0.74 -12.45
N TYR A 91 -10.54 1.31 -11.77
CA TYR A 91 -10.12 2.70 -11.92
C TYR A 91 -8.72 2.78 -12.54
N LYS A 92 -8.51 3.73 -13.47
CA LYS A 92 -7.22 3.88 -14.19
C LYS A 92 -6.10 4.43 -13.31
N SER A 93 -6.44 5.03 -12.17
CA SER A 93 -5.50 5.65 -11.24
C SER A 93 -6.08 5.69 -9.82
N HIS A 94 -5.20 5.85 -8.83
CA HIS A 94 -5.61 6.05 -7.44
C HIS A 94 -6.44 7.32 -7.25
N ALA A 95 -6.16 8.36 -8.03
CA ALA A 95 -6.92 9.61 -8.02
C ALA A 95 -8.39 9.40 -8.41
N ASP A 96 -8.66 8.60 -9.45
CA ASP A 96 -10.03 8.27 -9.84
C ASP A 96 -10.70 7.34 -8.81
N PHE A 97 -9.93 6.41 -8.23
CA PHE A 97 -10.42 5.50 -7.19
C PHE A 97 -10.89 6.22 -5.92
N ARG A 98 -10.22 7.32 -5.52
CA ARG A 98 -10.70 8.15 -4.40
C ARG A 98 -12.09 8.70 -4.63
N GLN A 99 -12.56 8.84 -5.88
CA GLN A 99 -13.90 9.32 -6.23
C GLN A 99 -14.98 8.22 -6.21
N THR A 100 -14.64 7.01 -5.77
CA THR A 100 -15.60 5.90 -5.73
C THR A 100 -16.78 6.18 -4.78
N ASN A 101 -17.97 5.82 -5.23
CA ASN A 101 -19.21 5.84 -4.44
C ASN A 101 -19.56 4.47 -3.85
N VAL A 102 -18.66 3.49 -3.98
CA VAL A 102 -18.88 2.15 -3.43
C VAL A 102 -18.88 2.19 -1.89
N ILE A 103 -18.02 3.04 -1.31
CA ILE A 103 -17.98 3.36 0.13
C ILE A 103 -18.00 4.88 0.32
N THR A 104 -18.49 5.33 1.47
CA THR A 104 -18.62 6.76 1.80
C THR A 104 -17.35 7.35 2.45
N GLU A 105 -16.39 6.51 2.81
CA GLU A 105 -15.14 6.93 3.48
C GLU A 105 -14.11 7.48 2.48
N THR A 106 -13.22 8.34 2.99
CA THR A 106 -12.08 8.88 2.23
C THR A 106 -10.96 7.84 2.20
N LEU A 107 -10.54 7.46 1.00
CA LEU A 107 -9.50 6.46 0.79
C LEU A 107 -8.11 7.12 0.83
N THR A 108 -7.21 6.57 1.66
CA THR A 108 -5.81 7.01 1.74
C THR A 108 -4.99 6.39 0.60
N GLU A 109 -3.75 6.87 0.40
CA GLU A 109 -2.85 6.35 -0.64
C GLU A 109 -2.43 4.89 -0.42
N GLY A 110 -2.46 4.40 0.83
CA GLY A 110 -2.06 3.03 1.18
C GLY A 110 -3.10 1.96 0.85
N VAL A 111 -4.30 2.31 0.37
CA VAL A 111 -5.34 1.32 0.03
C VAL A 111 -5.17 0.86 -1.41
N GLY A 112 -4.61 -0.33 -1.63
CA GLY A 112 -4.37 -0.89 -2.97
C GLY A 112 -5.64 -1.39 -3.70
N GLY A 113 -6.73 -1.63 -2.97
CA GLY A 113 -8.01 -2.15 -3.43
C GLY A 113 -8.91 -2.45 -2.23
N PHE A 114 -10.17 -2.81 -2.46
CA PHE A 114 -11.01 -3.41 -1.40
C PHE A 114 -12.16 -4.26 -1.94
N SER A 115 -12.61 -5.20 -1.11
CA SER A 115 -13.77 -6.05 -1.34
C SER A 115 -14.91 -5.72 -0.39
N GLU A 116 -16.08 -5.36 -0.95
CA GLU A 116 -17.29 -5.13 -0.19
C GLU A 116 -18.09 -6.41 -0.02
N LEU A 117 -18.25 -6.83 1.24
CA LEU A 117 -18.94 -8.04 1.68
C LEU A 117 -20.42 -8.16 1.23
N LEU A 118 -21.21 -7.07 1.20
CA LEU A 118 -22.66 -7.16 0.93
C LEU A 118 -23.02 -7.46 -0.53
N LYS A 119 -22.27 -6.89 -1.47
CA LYS A 119 -22.49 -7.10 -2.92
C LYS A 119 -21.35 -7.88 -3.58
N TYR A 120 -20.38 -8.34 -2.79
CA TYR A 120 -19.16 -8.99 -3.26
C TYR A 120 -18.44 -8.17 -4.33
N ARG A 121 -18.49 -6.83 -4.21
CA ARG A 121 -17.89 -5.91 -5.19
C ARG A 121 -16.42 -5.74 -4.83
N VAL A 122 -15.55 -5.98 -5.81
CA VAL A 122 -14.12 -5.73 -5.69
C VAL A 122 -13.81 -4.44 -6.43
N VAL A 123 -13.10 -3.51 -5.80
CA VAL A 123 -12.77 -2.20 -6.37
C VAL A 123 -11.26 -2.03 -6.36
N ILE A 124 -10.66 -1.85 -7.54
CA ILE A 124 -9.20 -1.84 -7.69
C ILE A 124 -8.76 -0.66 -8.56
N PRO A 125 -7.90 0.25 -8.04
CA PRO A 125 -7.14 1.18 -8.84
C PRO A 125 -5.96 0.50 -9.53
N PHE A 126 -5.62 0.97 -10.73
CA PHE A 126 -4.29 0.72 -11.28
C PHE A 126 -3.29 1.75 -10.73
N THR A 127 -2.19 1.27 -10.16
CA THR A 127 -1.17 2.10 -9.49
C THR A 127 0.08 2.29 -10.34
N GLY A 128 0.14 1.73 -11.55
CA GLY A 128 1.33 1.76 -12.40
C GLY A 128 2.18 0.48 -12.32
N SER A 129 1.70 -0.61 -11.71
CA SER A 129 2.46 -1.86 -11.56
C SER A 129 1.57 -3.05 -11.88
N MET A 130 1.97 -3.87 -12.85
CA MET A 130 1.20 -5.05 -13.27
C MET A 130 1.32 -6.18 -12.26
N ASP A 131 2.49 -6.38 -11.67
CA ASP A 131 2.71 -7.32 -10.56
C ASP A 131 1.82 -6.97 -9.36
N ASP A 132 1.83 -5.71 -8.92
CA ASP A 132 0.99 -5.28 -7.80
C ASP A 132 -0.50 -5.39 -8.15
N PHE A 133 -0.88 -5.03 -9.38
CA PHE A 133 -2.26 -5.16 -9.84
C PHE A 133 -2.74 -6.62 -9.81
N GLN A 134 -1.92 -7.56 -10.25
CA GLN A 134 -2.22 -9.00 -10.17
C GLN A 134 -2.37 -9.48 -8.73
N LYS A 135 -1.45 -9.08 -7.85
CA LYS A 135 -1.47 -9.47 -6.42
C LYS A 135 -2.70 -8.93 -5.71
N VAL A 136 -3.03 -7.66 -5.91
CA VAL A 136 -4.24 -7.05 -5.34
C VAL A 136 -5.49 -7.76 -5.86
N ILE A 137 -5.58 -8.08 -7.16
CA ILE A 137 -6.70 -8.86 -7.68
C ILE A 137 -6.83 -10.20 -6.95
N ALA A 138 -5.73 -10.94 -6.78
CA ALA A 138 -5.76 -12.23 -6.09
C ALA A 138 -6.11 -12.09 -4.60
N HIS A 139 -5.58 -11.08 -3.91
CA HIS A 139 -5.89 -10.77 -2.52
C HIS A 139 -7.40 -10.49 -2.36
N GLU A 140 -7.95 -9.59 -3.17
CA GLU A 140 -9.36 -9.20 -3.08
C GLU A 140 -10.33 -10.30 -3.52
N VAL A 141 -9.97 -11.07 -4.55
CA VAL A 141 -10.79 -12.24 -4.93
C VAL A 141 -10.79 -13.28 -3.81
N THR A 142 -9.70 -13.44 -3.05
CA THR A 142 -9.66 -14.35 -1.89
C THR A 142 -10.69 -13.97 -0.84
N HIS A 143 -10.83 -12.67 -0.52
CA HIS A 143 -11.88 -12.17 0.37
C HIS A 143 -13.28 -12.54 -0.12
N VAL A 144 -13.55 -12.45 -1.43
CA VAL A 144 -14.85 -12.86 -1.99
C VAL A 144 -15.16 -14.33 -1.72
N PHE A 145 -14.17 -15.22 -1.87
CA PHE A 145 -14.32 -16.64 -1.56
C PHE A 145 -14.54 -16.88 -0.06
N GLN A 146 -13.73 -16.25 0.78
CA GLN A 146 -13.89 -16.33 2.24
C GLN A 146 -15.31 -15.89 2.65
N PHE A 147 -15.79 -14.78 2.10
CA PHE A 147 -17.14 -14.28 2.36
C PHE A 147 -18.25 -15.24 1.88
N ASP A 148 -18.13 -15.84 0.68
CA ASP A 148 -19.14 -16.79 0.19
C ASP A 148 -19.13 -18.10 1.00
N ILE A 149 -17.96 -18.58 1.44
CA ILE A 149 -17.83 -19.79 2.28
C ILE A 149 -18.40 -19.54 3.68
N LEU A 150 -17.97 -18.45 4.33
CA LEU A 150 -18.32 -18.15 5.72
C LEU A 150 -19.78 -17.74 5.89
N TYR A 151 -20.33 -17.03 4.90
CA TYR A 151 -21.63 -16.38 5.05
C TYR A 151 -22.69 -16.84 4.06
N LYS A 152 -22.40 -17.71 3.07
CA LYS A 152 -23.28 -18.36 2.05
C LYS A 152 -24.57 -17.65 1.63
N ASN A 153 -25.46 -17.34 2.57
CA ASN A 153 -26.57 -16.41 2.42
C ASN A 153 -26.45 -15.28 3.46
N ILE A 154 -25.82 -14.17 3.11
CA ILE A 154 -25.55 -13.07 4.05
C ILE A 154 -26.81 -12.54 4.74
N ILE A 155 -27.95 -12.57 4.04
CA ILE A 155 -29.24 -12.13 4.57
C ILE A 155 -29.65 -12.98 5.79
N SER A 156 -29.46 -14.31 5.76
CA SER A 156 -29.80 -15.14 6.92
C SER A 156 -28.89 -14.86 8.12
N HIS A 157 -27.62 -14.54 7.89
CA HIS A 157 -26.64 -14.27 8.94
C HIS A 157 -26.82 -12.88 9.58
N ILE A 158 -27.35 -11.91 8.82
CA ILE A 158 -27.80 -10.63 9.36
C ILE A 158 -28.97 -10.85 10.35
N TYR A 159 -29.91 -11.73 10.02
CA TYR A 159 -31.02 -12.05 10.92
C TYR A 159 -30.60 -12.81 12.18
N THR A 160 -29.58 -13.67 12.11
CA THR A 160 -29.07 -14.42 13.28
C THR A 160 -28.07 -13.63 14.14
N GLY A 161 -27.53 -12.52 13.62
CA GLY A 161 -26.47 -11.76 14.27
C GLY A 161 -25.08 -12.39 14.16
N GLU A 162 -24.96 -13.56 13.51
CA GLU A 162 -23.69 -14.27 13.27
C GLU A 162 -22.73 -13.45 12.39
N PHE A 163 -23.27 -12.52 11.59
CA PHE A 163 -22.48 -11.56 10.82
C PHE A 163 -21.62 -10.62 11.69
N LEU A 164 -21.96 -10.42 12.97
CA LEU A 164 -21.18 -9.60 13.90
C LEU A 164 -19.88 -10.28 14.35
N TYR A 165 -19.73 -11.58 14.08
CA TYR A 165 -18.53 -12.33 14.38
C TYR A 165 -17.73 -12.54 13.09
N SER A 166 -16.45 -12.15 13.14
CA SER A 166 -15.50 -12.35 12.06
C SER A 166 -14.38 -13.28 12.54
N PRO A 167 -13.83 -14.13 11.68
CA PRO A 167 -12.60 -14.85 12.01
C PRO A 167 -11.45 -13.87 12.33
N PRO A 168 -10.38 -14.32 13.02
CA PRO A 168 -9.22 -13.48 13.30
C PRO A 168 -8.62 -12.87 12.03
N LEU A 169 -8.26 -11.59 12.09
CA LEU A 169 -7.63 -10.90 10.96
C LEU A 169 -6.31 -11.55 10.52
N TRP A 170 -5.50 -12.07 11.45
CA TRP A 170 -4.25 -12.74 11.05
C TRP A 170 -4.48 -13.89 10.07
N PHE A 171 -5.59 -14.63 10.21
CA PHE A 171 -5.90 -15.76 9.34
C PHE A 171 -6.54 -15.31 8.03
N VAL A 172 -7.49 -14.38 8.10
CA VAL A 172 -8.21 -13.85 6.94
C VAL A 172 -7.25 -13.12 6.01
N GLU A 173 -6.55 -12.12 6.53
CA GLU A 173 -5.58 -11.34 5.77
C GLU A 173 -4.35 -12.18 5.41
N GLY A 174 -3.85 -13.01 6.34
CA GLY A 174 -2.72 -13.89 6.06
C GLY A 174 -2.98 -14.87 4.92
N MET A 175 -4.22 -15.38 4.80
CA MET A 175 -4.62 -16.22 3.68
C MET A 175 -4.70 -15.44 2.38
N SER A 176 -5.27 -14.23 2.39
CA SER A 176 -5.34 -13.37 1.20
C SER A 176 -3.94 -13.00 0.69
N GLU A 177 -3.03 -12.65 1.60
CA GLU A 177 -1.61 -12.41 1.32
C GLU A 177 -0.88 -13.66 0.75
N TYR A 178 -1.18 -14.84 1.30
CA TYR A 178 -0.63 -16.12 0.82
C TYR A 178 -1.14 -16.46 -0.59
N MET A 179 -2.44 -16.30 -0.86
CA MET A 179 -3.03 -16.58 -2.17
C MET A 179 -2.49 -15.64 -3.25
N ALA A 180 -2.25 -14.38 -2.88
CA ALA A 180 -1.66 -13.35 -3.73
C ALA A 180 -0.18 -13.56 -4.05
N ASP A 181 0.53 -14.43 -3.33
CA ASP A 181 1.98 -14.63 -3.47
C ASP A 181 2.77 -13.32 -3.23
N ASP A 182 2.35 -12.53 -2.23
CA ASP A 182 2.97 -11.23 -1.90
C ASP A 182 4.10 -11.34 -0.85
N TRP A 183 4.78 -12.48 -0.78
CA TRP A 183 5.96 -12.58 0.09
C TRP A 183 7.17 -11.94 -0.61
N ASN A 184 7.59 -10.77 -0.11
CA ASN A 184 8.66 -9.98 -0.70
C ASN A 184 9.75 -9.61 0.33
N ALA A 185 10.84 -8.97 -0.14
CA ALA A 185 11.97 -8.61 0.71
C ALA A 185 11.61 -7.63 1.85
N GLU A 186 10.61 -6.77 1.62
CA GLU A 186 10.11 -5.84 2.64
C GLU A 186 9.34 -6.60 3.74
N GLY A 187 8.46 -7.53 3.36
CA GLY A 187 7.75 -8.37 4.33
C GLY A 187 8.71 -9.23 5.16
N GLU A 188 9.74 -9.79 4.51
CA GLU A 188 10.80 -10.51 5.23
C GLU A 188 11.60 -9.60 6.17
N MET A 189 11.94 -8.38 5.73
CA MET A 189 12.63 -7.39 6.55
C MET A 189 11.82 -7.03 7.80
N VAL A 190 10.52 -6.74 7.64
CA VAL A 190 9.62 -6.35 8.74
C VAL A 190 9.48 -7.48 9.76
N LEU A 191 9.32 -8.71 9.30
CA LEU A 191 9.24 -9.86 10.20
C LEU A 191 10.59 -10.10 10.93
N LYS A 192 11.71 -10.00 10.23
CA LYS A 192 13.06 -10.11 10.83
C LYS A 192 13.28 -9.05 11.89
N ASP A 193 12.96 -7.80 11.60
CA ASP A 193 13.10 -6.69 12.55
C ASP A 193 12.25 -6.91 13.81
N ALA A 194 11.00 -7.36 13.66
CA ALA A 194 10.15 -7.69 14.80
C ALA A 194 10.72 -8.85 15.65
N ILE A 195 11.26 -9.91 15.02
CA ILE A 195 11.92 -11.00 15.75
C ILE A 195 13.15 -10.50 16.50
N PHE A 196 13.98 -9.67 15.85
CA PHE A 196 15.24 -9.20 16.42
C PHE A 196 15.04 -8.25 17.60
N ASN A 197 13.97 -7.46 17.58
CA ASN A 197 13.62 -6.54 18.67
C ASN A 197 12.68 -7.18 19.71
N ASN A 198 12.30 -8.45 19.55
CA ASN A 198 11.32 -9.16 20.39
C ASN A 198 9.96 -8.44 20.43
N GLU A 199 9.48 -8.06 19.25
CA GLU A 199 8.24 -7.31 19.02
C GLU A 199 7.19 -8.11 18.25
N ILE A 200 7.42 -9.41 18.05
CA ILE A 200 6.42 -10.33 17.50
C ILE A 200 5.18 -10.34 18.40
N VAL A 201 4.01 -10.20 17.80
CA VAL A 201 2.73 -10.22 18.48
C VAL A 201 2.15 -11.63 18.37
N PRO A 202 1.80 -12.29 19.50
CA PRO A 202 1.17 -13.60 19.45
C PRO A 202 -0.14 -13.57 18.65
N LEU A 203 -0.38 -14.59 17.83
CA LEU A 203 -1.58 -14.74 17.00
C LEU A 203 -2.88 -14.69 17.84
N THR A 204 -2.81 -15.10 19.11
CA THR A 204 -3.90 -14.99 20.09
C THR A 204 -4.36 -13.56 20.35
N GLN A 205 -3.53 -12.56 20.04
CA GLN A 205 -3.82 -11.13 20.17
C GLN A 205 -4.09 -10.44 18.82
N LEU A 206 -3.96 -11.15 17.70
CA LEU A 206 -4.20 -10.63 16.34
C LEU A 206 -5.59 -11.00 15.82
N GLN A 207 -6.58 -11.02 16.72
CA GLN A 207 -8.00 -11.10 16.34
C GLN A 207 -8.39 -9.85 15.54
N ASP A 208 -7.86 -8.70 15.97
CA ASP A 208 -7.86 -7.45 15.23
C ASP A 208 -6.44 -6.84 15.25
N PHE A 209 -6.18 -5.82 14.42
CA PHE A 209 -4.87 -5.18 14.33
C PHE A 209 -4.76 -3.89 15.16
N SER A 210 -5.70 -3.61 16.07
CA SER A 210 -5.67 -2.37 16.87
C SER A 210 -4.45 -2.30 17.80
N ILE A 211 -4.00 -3.45 18.31
CA ILE A 211 -2.82 -3.54 19.18
C ILE A 211 -1.52 -3.11 18.49
N LEU A 212 -1.47 -3.21 17.16
CA LEU A 212 -0.29 -2.90 16.36
C LEU A 212 -0.08 -1.40 16.15
N GLY A 213 -1.10 -0.56 16.40
CA GLY A 213 -1.00 0.89 16.19
C GLY A 213 -0.60 1.22 14.76
N SER A 214 0.54 1.88 14.55
CA SER A 214 1.06 2.21 13.21
C SER A 214 1.74 1.01 12.50
N ARG A 215 1.92 -0.12 13.17
CA ARG A 215 2.62 -1.30 12.62
C ARG A 215 1.65 -2.34 12.03
N VAL A 216 0.52 -1.90 11.50
CA VAL A 216 -0.50 -2.81 10.93
C VAL A 216 0.11 -3.73 9.88
N TYR A 217 1.05 -3.24 9.06
CA TYR A 217 1.77 -4.05 8.07
C TYR A 217 2.50 -5.26 8.67
N LEU A 218 2.99 -5.17 9.91
CA LEU A 218 3.56 -6.33 10.62
C LEU A 218 2.49 -7.41 10.83
N GLY A 219 1.25 -7.04 11.18
CA GLY A 219 0.16 -7.99 11.37
C GLY A 219 -0.19 -8.78 10.11
N TYR A 220 -0.21 -8.11 8.94
CA TYR A 220 -0.38 -8.77 7.64
C TYR A 220 0.73 -9.81 7.39
N LYS A 221 1.99 -9.44 7.63
CA LYS A 221 3.14 -10.33 7.36
C LYS A 221 3.33 -11.42 8.43
N GLU A 222 2.93 -11.18 9.68
CA GLU A 222 2.79 -12.22 10.70
C GLU A 222 1.70 -13.22 10.31
N GLY A 223 0.53 -12.74 9.88
CA GLY A 223 -0.56 -13.57 9.37
C GLY A 223 -0.14 -14.41 8.16
N GLN A 224 0.48 -13.79 7.15
CA GLN A 224 0.98 -14.49 5.96
C GLN A 224 2.03 -15.55 6.32
N SER A 225 2.93 -15.23 7.25
CA SER A 225 3.94 -16.17 7.77
C SER A 225 3.31 -17.36 8.51
N ALA A 226 2.31 -17.10 9.36
CA ALA A 226 1.57 -18.12 10.09
C ALA A 226 0.79 -19.05 9.15
N VAL A 227 0.10 -18.49 8.16
CA VAL A 227 -0.60 -19.26 7.12
C VAL A 227 0.38 -20.07 6.27
N THR A 228 1.53 -19.50 5.92
CA THR A 228 2.58 -20.24 5.21
C THR A 228 3.06 -21.43 6.03
N PHE A 229 3.31 -21.24 7.33
CA PHE A 229 3.69 -22.32 8.24
C PHE A 229 2.60 -23.39 8.35
N LEU A 230 1.32 -22.99 8.45
CA LEU A 230 0.18 -23.91 8.43
C LEU A 230 0.20 -24.79 7.17
N VAL A 231 0.38 -24.19 6.00
CA VAL A 231 0.42 -24.92 4.72
C VAL A 231 1.65 -25.83 4.63
N GLU A 232 2.84 -25.32 4.98
CA GLU A 232 4.09 -26.09 4.94
C GLU A 232 4.06 -27.32 5.86
N LYS A 233 3.42 -27.19 7.03
CA LYS A 233 3.40 -28.25 8.04
C LYS A 233 2.21 -29.21 7.92
N TYR A 234 1.02 -28.70 7.63
CA TYR A 234 -0.22 -29.48 7.69
C TYR A 234 -0.88 -29.72 6.32
N GLY A 235 -0.46 -29.02 5.28
CA GLY A 235 -1.02 -29.14 3.93
C GLY A 235 -1.93 -27.97 3.55
N ILE A 236 -2.02 -27.72 2.24
CA ILE A 236 -2.77 -26.60 1.67
C ILE A 236 -4.30 -26.77 1.81
N ASP A 237 -4.78 -28.01 1.87
CA ASP A 237 -6.17 -28.40 2.09
C ASP A 237 -6.73 -27.86 3.41
N LYS A 238 -5.87 -27.66 4.42
CA LYS A 238 -6.28 -27.15 5.74
C LYS A 238 -6.83 -25.74 5.70
N LEU A 239 -6.47 -24.93 4.70
CA LEU A 239 -7.08 -23.61 4.52
C LEU A 239 -8.59 -23.72 4.27
N SER A 240 -9.00 -24.65 3.41
CA SER A 240 -10.41 -24.90 3.12
C SER A 240 -11.14 -25.50 4.32
N GLU A 241 -10.55 -26.50 4.96
CA GLU A 241 -11.14 -27.17 6.12
C GLU A 241 -11.39 -26.21 7.28
N ILE A 242 -10.40 -25.37 7.63
CA ILE A 242 -10.53 -24.38 8.71
C ILE A 242 -11.62 -23.36 8.37
N LEU A 243 -11.67 -22.84 7.13
CA LEU A 243 -12.74 -21.92 6.72
C LEU A 243 -14.13 -22.56 6.83
N ARG A 244 -14.28 -23.85 6.53
CA ARG A 244 -15.56 -24.57 6.65
C ARG A 244 -15.95 -24.80 8.10
N GLU A 245 -15.00 -25.14 8.98
CA GLU A 245 -15.25 -25.21 10.42
C GLU A 245 -15.67 -23.85 10.99
N LEU A 246 -14.99 -22.77 10.60
CA LEU A 246 -15.38 -21.41 10.93
C LEU A 246 -16.77 -21.05 10.39
N ALA A 247 -17.13 -21.53 9.19
CA ALA A 247 -18.47 -21.29 8.62
C ALA A 247 -19.56 -21.96 9.46
N ILE A 248 -19.30 -23.12 10.06
CA ILE A 248 -20.23 -23.85 10.95
C ILE A 248 -20.30 -23.16 12.32
N SER A 249 -19.19 -22.62 12.82
CA SER A 249 -19.13 -21.90 14.08
C SER A 249 -19.92 -20.59 14.02
N ARG A 250 -20.82 -20.39 15.00
CA ARG A 250 -21.58 -19.13 15.12
C ARG A 250 -20.70 -17.93 15.47
N THR A 251 -19.67 -18.17 16.28
CA THR A 251 -18.77 -17.15 16.81
C THR A 251 -17.46 -17.07 16.05
N LYS A 252 -17.30 -17.86 14.97
CA LYS A 252 -16.06 -17.96 14.20
C LYS A 252 -14.87 -18.33 15.09
N ASP A 253 -15.09 -19.32 15.95
CA ASP A 253 -14.10 -19.78 16.92
C ASP A 253 -12.93 -20.49 16.22
N ILE A 254 -11.80 -19.79 16.11
CA ILE A 254 -10.59 -20.30 15.47
C ILE A 254 -9.91 -21.39 16.30
N ASP A 255 -10.03 -21.36 17.64
CA ASP A 255 -9.45 -22.39 18.50
C ASP A 255 -10.12 -23.74 18.25
N GLU A 256 -11.45 -23.75 18.15
CA GLU A 256 -12.22 -24.95 17.82
C GLU A 256 -11.93 -25.42 16.38
N ALA A 257 -11.87 -24.49 15.42
CA ALA A 257 -11.56 -24.82 14.04
C ALA A 257 -10.17 -25.47 13.88
N LEU A 258 -9.14 -24.95 14.55
CA LEU A 258 -7.80 -25.55 14.53
C LEU A 258 -7.78 -26.92 15.22
N LYS A 259 -8.45 -27.07 16.36
CA LYS A 259 -8.56 -28.39 17.04
C LYS A 259 -9.20 -29.45 16.15
N ASN A 260 -10.28 -29.09 15.45
CA ASN A 260 -11.02 -30.02 14.62
C ASN A 260 -10.26 -30.42 13.34
N THR A 261 -9.39 -29.55 12.82
CA THR A 261 -8.72 -29.74 11.52
C THR A 261 -7.28 -30.22 11.65
N ILE A 262 -6.51 -29.64 12.57
CA ILE A 262 -5.07 -29.92 12.74
C ILE A 262 -4.72 -30.51 14.11
N GLY A 263 -5.71 -30.64 15.01
CA GLY A 263 -5.57 -31.37 16.28
C GLY A 263 -4.93 -30.59 17.42
N ILE A 264 -4.65 -29.30 17.25
CA ILE A 264 -4.05 -28.40 18.25
C ILE A 264 -4.83 -27.09 18.33
N ASP A 265 -4.68 -26.38 19.45
CA ASP A 265 -5.35 -25.09 19.65
C ASP A 265 -4.52 -23.89 19.13
N LEU A 266 -5.09 -22.67 19.14
CA LEU A 266 -4.41 -21.48 18.62
C LEU A 266 -3.15 -21.17 19.44
N LYS A 267 -3.15 -21.47 20.74
CA LYS A 267 -2.00 -21.22 21.60
C LYS A 267 -0.86 -22.15 21.24
N GLU A 268 -1.12 -23.46 21.13
CA GLU A 268 -0.14 -24.46 20.69
C GLU A 268 0.37 -24.14 19.28
N PHE A 269 -0.52 -23.81 18.35
CA PHE A 269 -0.14 -23.41 16.99
C PHE A 269 0.75 -22.17 16.97
N ASN A 270 0.43 -21.14 17.77
CA ASN A 270 1.25 -19.94 17.91
C ASN A 270 2.65 -20.26 18.43
N GLU A 271 2.76 -21.11 19.47
CA GLU A 271 4.04 -21.51 20.04
C GLU A 271 4.93 -22.21 19.00
N GLU A 272 4.36 -23.14 18.23
CA GLU A 272 5.08 -23.86 17.17
C GLU A 272 5.48 -22.94 16.00
N TRP A 273 4.59 -22.04 15.58
CA TRP A 273 4.88 -21.06 14.53
C TRP A 273 6.00 -20.10 14.95
N GLU A 274 5.91 -19.53 16.16
CA GLU A 274 6.93 -18.63 16.70
C GLU A 274 8.29 -19.32 16.80
N GLU A 275 8.34 -20.59 17.23
CA GLU A 275 9.58 -21.37 17.26
C GLU A 275 10.15 -21.54 15.84
N SER A 276 9.29 -21.81 14.86
CA SER A 276 9.71 -21.99 13.46
C SER A 276 10.38 -20.75 12.87
N ILE A 277 9.80 -19.56 13.09
CA ILE A 277 10.35 -18.29 12.57
C ILE A 277 11.63 -17.90 13.33
N LYS A 278 11.68 -18.15 14.64
CA LYS A 278 12.90 -17.94 15.45
C LYS A 278 14.03 -18.86 14.95
N LYS A 279 13.75 -20.14 14.71
CA LYS A 279 14.73 -21.09 14.18
C LYS A 279 15.25 -20.69 12.79
N ARG A 280 14.38 -20.12 11.95
CA ARG A 280 14.72 -19.65 10.61
C ARG A 280 15.63 -18.42 10.65
N TYR A 281 15.33 -17.43 11.49
CA TYR A 281 15.97 -16.11 11.41
C TYR A 281 17.01 -15.81 12.50
N LEU A 282 16.92 -16.40 13.68
CA LEU A 282 17.91 -16.17 14.77
C LEU A 282 19.36 -16.54 14.37
N PRO A 283 19.64 -17.59 13.56
CA PRO A 283 21.02 -17.88 13.14
C PRO A 283 21.69 -16.74 12.36
N GLU A 284 20.91 -15.88 11.68
CA GLU A 284 21.45 -14.70 11.00
C GLU A 284 21.96 -13.62 11.97
N ILE A 285 21.45 -13.58 13.21
CA ILE A 285 21.82 -12.60 14.23
C ILE A 285 23.27 -12.78 14.65
N GLY A 286 23.71 -14.03 14.83
CA GLY A 286 25.09 -14.33 15.23
C GLY A 286 26.13 -13.84 14.23
N ALA A 287 25.73 -13.59 12.97
CA ALA A 287 26.58 -13.11 11.89
C ALA A 287 26.47 -11.59 11.65
N LYS A 288 25.54 -10.87 12.29
CA LYS A 288 25.23 -9.47 12.00
C LYS A 288 25.37 -8.59 13.24
N GLN A 289 25.96 -7.41 13.06
CA GLN A 289 26.04 -6.40 14.13
C GLN A 289 24.65 -5.77 14.33
N THR A 290 24.27 -5.48 15.57
CA THR A 290 22.99 -4.83 15.86
C THR A 290 22.98 -3.39 15.34
N VAL A 291 21.84 -2.86 14.90
CA VAL A 291 21.73 -1.47 14.39
C VAL A 291 22.28 -0.45 15.40
N ASN A 292 21.97 -0.62 16.69
CA ASN A 292 22.47 0.23 17.76
C ASN A 292 23.99 0.11 18.00
N SER A 293 24.64 -0.94 17.51
CA SER A 293 26.10 -1.11 17.60
C SER A 293 26.85 -0.46 16.44
N ILE A 294 26.17 -0.20 15.30
CA ILE A 294 26.79 0.35 14.07
C ILE A 294 26.25 1.71 13.65
N GLY A 295 25.15 2.17 14.25
CA GLY A 295 24.46 3.39 13.87
C GLY A 295 23.97 4.18 15.07
N THR A 296 23.83 5.49 14.88
CA THR A 296 23.21 6.39 15.85
C THR A 296 21.79 6.70 15.39
N ASN A 297 20.81 6.55 16.28
CA ASN A 297 19.45 6.98 15.98
C ASN A 297 19.38 8.53 16.00
N LEU A 298 19.16 9.13 14.83
CA LEU A 298 19.06 10.58 14.65
C LEU A 298 17.62 11.10 14.80
N THR A 299 16.62 10.22 14.82
CA THR A 299 15.21 10.58 14.98
C THR A 299 14.85 10.49 16.47
N LYS A 300 15.09 11.57 17.22
CA LYS A 300 14.98 11.61 18.69
C LYS A 300 13.55 11.77 19.23
N THR A 301 12.52 11.66 18.40
CA THR A 301 11.14 12.01 18.75
C THR A 301 10.30 10.77 19.09
N LYS A 302 9.70 10.77 20.29
CA LYS A 302 8.93 9.63 20.85
C LYS A 302 7.59 9.35 20.17
N ASN A 303 7.09 10.24 19.30
CA ASN A 303 5.69 10.26 18.86
C ASN A 303 5.50 10.40 17.34
N ASP A 304 6.54 10.23 16.51
CA ASP A 304 6.34 10.17 15.06
C ASP A 304 6.17 8.72 14.65
N TYR A 305 5.09 8.46 13.93
CA TYR A 305 4.61 7.10 13.71
C TYR A 305 5.39 6.40 12.61
N ASN A 306 6.00 7.16 11.67
CA ASN A 306 6.96 6.71 10.66
C ASN A 306 7.88 7.85 10.18
N ASN A 307 9.17 7.55 9.93
CA ASN A 307 10.11 8.44 9.25
C ASN A 307 10.62 7.74 7.99
N ILE A 308 10.33 8.30 6.82
CA ILE A 308 10.52 7.61 5.53
C ILE A 308 11.28 8.47 4.51
N LYS A 309 11.79 7.81 3.47
CA LYS A 309 12.45 8.41 2.30
C LYS A 309 13.58 9.40 2.68
N PRO A 310 14.56 9.00 3.52
CA PRO A 310 15.66 9.88 3.87
C PRO A 310 16.55 10.16 2.65
N VAL A 311 16.98 11.41 2.52
CA VAL A 311 17.92 11.87 1.50
C VAL A 311 19.01 12.72 2.13
N TRP A 312 20.26 12.46 1.74
CA TRP A 312 21.41 13.22 2.20
C TRP A 312 21.52 14.53 1.41
N SER A 313 21.89 15.59 2.10
CA SER A 313 22.40 16.81 1.46
C SER A 313 23.70 16.52 0.68
N PRO A 314 24.00 17.25 -0.39
CA PRO A 314 25.24 17.09 -1.16
C PRO A 314 26.51 17.22 -0.31
N SER A 315 26.49 18.01 0.77
CA SER A 315 27.64 18.14 1.69
C SER A 315 27.77 16.97 2.66
N GLY A 316 26.69 16.21 2.90
CA GLY A 316 26.64 15.13 3.89
C GLY A 316 26.36 15.59 5.33
N ASP A 317 26.23 16.90 5.57
CA ASP A 317 26.04 17.43 6.93
C ASP A 317 24.58 17.40 7.39
N LEU A 318 23.65 17.29 6.44
CA LEU A 318 22.21 17.30 6.66
C LEU A 318 21.53 16.09 6.02
N ILE A 319 20.44 15.66 6.65
CA ILE A 319 19.53 14.63 6.15
C ILE A 319 18.11 15.21 6.12
N ALA A 320 17.43 15.13 4.98
CA ALA A 320 16.01 15.41 4.88
C ALA A 320 15.21 14.11 4.85
N TYR A 321 14.07 14.05 5.51
CA TYR A 321 13.16 12.90 5.48
C TYR A 321 11.71 13.35 5.65
N ILE A 322 10.77 12.49 5.24
CA ILE A 322 9.34 12.70 5.47
C ILE A 322 9.00 12.09 6.83
N ALA A 323 8.41 12.90 7.71
CA ALA A 323 7.93 12.50 9.03
C ALA A 323 6.40 12.45 9.02
N GLU A 324 5.85 11.28 9.34
CA GLU A 324 4.41 11.08 9.50
C GLU A 324 4.00 11.42 10.94
N THR A 325 3.17 12.46 11.08
CA THR A 325 2.56 12.83 12.36
C THR A 325 1.13 12.31 12.42
N SER A 326 0.51 12.33 13.61
CA SER A 326 -0.89 11.88 13.80
C SER A 326 -1.95 12.61 12.96
N THR A 327 -1.59 13.70 12.28
CA THR A 327 -2.55 14.51 11.50
C THR A 327 -2.08 14.87 10.10
N LYS A 328 -0.75 14.95 9.84
CA LYS A 328 -0.16 15.37 8.55
C LYS A 328 1.26 14.85 8.36
N SER A 329 1.73 14.77 7.10
CA SER A 329 3.15 14.59 6.78
C SER A 329 3.90 15.93 6.75
N GLU A 330 5.13 15.95 7.25
CA GLU A 330 6.05 17.09 7.17
C GLU A 330 7.45 16.64 6.72
N ILE A 331 8.21 17.53 6.07
CA ILE A 331 9.62 17.26 5.76
C ILE A 331 10.46 17.84 6.89
N ARG A 332 11.34 17.02 7.46
CA ARG A 332 12.31 17.44 8.47
C ARG A 332 13.70 17.39 7.90
N ILE A 333 14.47 18.42 8.18
CA ILE A 333 15.90 18.48 7.87
C ILE A 333 16.64 18.46 9.20
N VAL A 334 17.50 17.46 9.37
CA VAL A 334 18.27 17.25 10.59
C VAL A 334 19.77 17.28 10.31
N SER A 335 20.54 17.65 11.32
CA SER A 335 21.99 17.47 11.34
C SER A 335 22.34 15.98 11.34
N SER A 336 23.24 15.56 10.44
CA SER A 336 23.72 14.18 10.36
C SER A 336 24.61 13.80 11.57
N LYS A 337 25.13 14.79 12.30
CA LYS A 337 26.00 14.60 13.45
C LYS A 337 25.25 14.17 14.71
N ASP A 338 24.09 14.75 14.96
CA ASP A 338 23.39 14.64 16.24
C ASP A 338 21.86 14.58 16.13
N GLY A 339 21.30 14.68 14.92
CA GLY A 339 19.86 14.60 14.69
C GLY A 339 19.11 15.85 15.12
N GLU A 340 19.78 16.97 15.40
CA GLU A 340 19.09 18.23 15.68
C GLU A 340 18.29 18.69 14.47
N ILE A 341 17.02 19.04 14.69
CA ILE A 341 16.13 19.53 13.63
C ILE A 341 16.55 20.96 13.29
N ILE A 342 17.11 21.12 12.09
CA ILE A 342 17.58 22.40 11.55
C ILE A 342 16.43 23.15 10.88
N PHE A 343 15.56 22.44 10.17
CA PHE A 343 14.48 23.03 9.40
C PHE A 343 13.29 22.10 9.27
N LYS A 344 12.09 22.67 9.12
CA LYS A 344 10.84 21.94 8.92
C LYS A 344 10.03 22.56 7.79
N ILE A 345 9.53 21.72 6.89
CA ILE A 345 8.57 22.09 5.86
C ILE A 345 7.25 21.44 6.23
N ASN A 346 6.26 22.24 6.61
CA ASN A 346 4.92 21.77 6.97
C ASN A 346 3.86 22.47 6.11
N SER A 347 2.64 21.90 6.11
CA SER A 347 1.49 22.42 5.34
C SER A 347 1.15 23.89 5.57
N GLY A 348 1.48 24.46 6.74
CA GLY A 348 1.24 25.87 7.08
C GLY A 348 2.40 26.82 6.80
N SER A 349 3.62 26.29 6.60
CA SER A 349 4.83 27.06 6.31
C SER A 349 4.99 27.38 4.82
N ILE A 350 4.11 26.87 3.98
CA ILE A 350 4.14 27.04 2.53
C ILE A 350 2.95 27.91 2.07
N ASP A 351 3.23 28.95 1.29
CA ASP A 351 2.19 29.79 0.68
C ASP A 351 1.28 28.94 -0.23
N GLY A 352 -0.03 29.05 -0.02
CA GLY A 352 -1.04 28.22 -0.68
C GLY A 352 -1.20 26.78 -0.15
N GLY A 353 -0.39 26.34 0.83
CA GLY A 353 -0.51 25.08 1.56
C GLY A 353 -0.46 23.79 0.73
N TYR A 354 -0.43 22.65 1.43
CA TYR A 354 -0.64 21.29 0.90
C TYR A 354 -1.39 20.43 1.92
N GLU A 355 -2.04 19.36 1.46
CA GLU A 355 -2.80 18.42 2.31
C GLU A 355 -1.94 17.23 2.71
N SER A 356 -1.21 16.65 1.75
CA SER A 356 -0.24 15.58 1.98
C SER A 356 0.99 15.72 1.06
N ILE A 357 2.01 14.92 1.34
CA ILE A 357 3.23 14.76 0.53
C ILE A 357 3.13 13.37 -0.10
N ARG A 358 3.46 13.26 -1.38
CA ARG A 358 3.48 11.97 -2.08
C ARG A 358 4.58 11.08 -1.51
N GLU A 359 4.24 9.86 -1.13
CA GLU A 359 5.18 8.91 -0.52
C GLU A 359 5.63 7.80 -1.50
N THR A 360 4.93 7.66 -2.63
CA THR A 360 5.29 6.72 -3.71
C THR A 360 6.63 7.08 -4.35
N GLY A 361 7.44 6.07 -4.68
CA GLY A 361 8.74 6.26 -5.33
C GLY A 361 9.79 6.92 -4.43
N SER A 362 10.67 7.75 -4.99
CA SER A 362 11.59 8.61 -4.22
C SER A 362 10.84 9.87 -3.76
N GLY A 363 10.63 10.04 -2.45
CA GLY A 363 9.74 11.09 -1.94
C GLY A 363 10.33 12.52 -2.02
N LEU A 364 11.66 12.66 -2.06
CA LEU A 364 12.38 13.92 -1.92
C LEU A 364 13.61 13.95 -2.84
N SER A 365 14.02 15.13 -3.29
CA SER A 365 15.32 15.34 -3.94
C SER A 365 15.96 16.68 -3.58
N TRP A 366 17.25 16.64 -3.26
CA TRP A 366 18.07 17.82 -3.01
C TRP A 366 18.65 18.35 -4.31
N SER A 367 18.67 19.68 -4.47
CA SER A 367 19.47 20.32 -5.51
C SER A 367 20.95 20.07 -5.27
N HIS A 368 21.72 19.97 -6.34
CA HIS A 368 23.15 19.67 -6.30
C HIS A 368 23.95 20.73 -5.53
N ASN A 369 23.54 22.00 -5.62
CA ASN A 369 24.12 23.10 -4.85
C ASN A 369 23.80 23.10 -3.35
N GLY A 370 22.82 22.34 -2.88
CA GLY A 370 22.46 22.27 -1.46
C GLY A 370 21.36 23.23 -0.99
N ASP A 371 20.85 24.11 -1.84
CA ASP A 371 20.00 25.21 -1.37
C ASP A 371 18.51 24.86 -1.38
N ASN A 372 18.11 23.83 -2.12
CA ASN A 372 16.71 23.57 -2.43
C ASN A 372 16.33 22.10 -2.27
N ILE A 373 15.07 21.86 -1.90
CA ILE A 373 14.44 20.55 -1.89
C ILE A 373 13.25 20.57 -2.85
N ALA A 374 13.21 19.59 -3.75
CA ALA A 374 12.05 19.25 -4.57
C ALA A 374 11.29 18.07 -3.97
N PHE A 375 9.96 18.16 -3.99
CA PHE A 375 9.04 17.10 -3.55
C PHE A 375 7.68 17.27 -4.24
N ILE A 376 6.86 16.23 -4.18
CA ILE A 376 5.49 16.27 -4.70
C ILE A 376 4.52 16.48 -3.55
N ALA A 377 3.75 17.57 -3.64
CA ALA A 377 2.71 17.91 -2.69
C ALA A 377 1.33 17.68 -3.32
N ASN A 378 0.39 17.12 -2.58
CA ASN A 378 -0.99 16.98 -3.03
C ASN A 378 -1.88 18.07 -2.40
N LYS A 379 -2.80 18.61 -3.19
CA LYS A 379 -3.86 19.52 -2.72
C LYS A 379 -5.06 19.44 -3.66
N ASP A 380 -6.27 19.33 -3.12
CA ASP A 380 -7.51 19.32 -3.91
C ASP A 380 -7.47 18.23 -5.01
N ASP A 381 -6.98 17.04 -4.66
CA ASP A 381 -6.76 15.89 -5.55
C ASP A 381 -5.81 16.15 -6.74
N LYS A 382 -4.98 17.19 -6.66
CA LYS A 382 -3.96 17.51 -7.66
C LYS A 382 -2.57 17.44 -7.07
N ASP A 383 -1.66 16.86 -7.83
CA ASP A 383 -0.25 16.83 -7.49
C ASP A 383 0.47 18.08 -8.02
N PHE A 384 1.36 18.61 -7.19
CA PHE A 384 2.18 19.78 -7.48
C PHE A 384 3.65 19.44 -7.25
N LEU A 385 4.47 19.65 -8.27
CA LEU A 385 5.91 19.68 -8.09
C LEU A 385 6.27 20.96 -7.34
N THR A 386 6.82 20.80 -6.14
CA THR A 386 7.11 21.89 -5.22
C THR A 386 8.60 22.00 -4.97
N ILE A 387 9.15 23.22 -5.02
CA ILE A 387 10.55 23.52 -4.72
C ILE A 387 10.60 24.53 -3.58
N VAL A 388 11.29 24.18 -2.50
CA VAL A 388 11.52 25.04 -1.34
C VAL A 388 13.00 25.30 -1.18
N ASN A 389 13.36 26.57 -1.00
CA ASN A 389 14.70 26.98 -0.61
C ASN A 389 14.85 26.84 0.91
N ILE A 390 15.79 26.03 1.37
CA ILE A 390 15.94 25.72 2.78
C ILE A 390 16.67 26.82 3.56
N ILE A 391 17.45 27.67 2.87
CA ILE A 391 18.18 28.79 3.49
C ILE A 391 17.22 29.92 3.84
N THR A 392 16.34 30.29 2.91
CA THR A 392 15.38 31.38 3.07
C THR A 392 14.04 30.91 3.66
N GLY A 393 13.79 29.60 3.64
CA GLY A 393 12.52 28.98 4.02
C GLY A 393 11.36 29.31 3.07
N LYS A 394 11.64 29.83 1.87
CA LYS A 394 10.63 30.24 0.90
C LYS A 394 10.38 29.15 -0.13
N MET A 395 9.11 28.98 -0.49
CA MET A 395 8.73 28.27 -1.71
C MET A 395 9.21 29.09 -2.92
N ILE A 396 10.03 28.47 -3.77
CA ILE A 396 10.48 29.07 -5.03
C ILE A 396 9.54 28.69 -6.17
N LYS A 397 8.97 27.49 -6.12
CA LYS A 397 8.13 26.98 -7.20
C LYS A 397 7.03 26.06 -6.70
N LYS A 398 5.86 26.18 -7.32
CA LYS A 398 4.72 25.26 -7.21
C LYS A 398 4.11 25.11 -8.59
N LEU A 399 4.28 23.94 -9.21
CA LEU A 399 3.85 23.69 -10.58
C LEU A 399 2.81 22.57 -10.61
N ALA A 400 1.62 22.90 -11.10
CA ALA A 400 0.61 21.90 -11.44
C ALA A 400 0.92 21.34 -12.83
N LEU A 401 0.96 20.02 -12.96
CA LEU A 401 1.23 19.35 -14.23
C LEU A 401 -0.01 18.56 -14.69
N PRO A 402 -0.27 18.46 -16.01
CA PRO A 402 -1.48 17.83 -16.55
C PRO A 402 -1.36 16.30 -16.62
N TYR A 403 -1.01 15.67 -15.50
CA TYR A 403 -0.86 14.22 -15.37
C TYR A 403 -1.82 13.67 -14.30
N ASP A 404 -2.13 12.38 -14.37
CA ASP A 404 -3.04 11.76 -13.39
C ASP A 404 -2.36 11.67 -12.02
N VAL A 405 -1.06 11.38 -12.00
CA VAL A 405 -0.21 11.25 -10.80
C VAL A 405 1.23 11.63 -11.17
N ILE A 406 1.97 12.28 -10.27
CA ILE A 406 3.44 12.48 -10.41
C ILE A 406 4.19 12.06 -9.14
N TYR A 407 5.42 11.57 -9.29
CA TYR A 407 6.25 11.10 -8.17
C TYR A 407 7.73 11.00 -8.56
N SER A 408 8.59 10.60 -7.61
CA SER A 408 10.03 10.41 -7.80
C SER A 408 10.78 11.61 -8.40
N PRO A 409 10.67 12.84 -7.87
CA PRO A 409 11.46 13.95 -8.38
C PRO A 409 12.96 13.70 -8.14
N SER A 410 13.79 14.08 -9.10
CA SER A 410 15.25 14.00 -9.03
C SER A 410 15.87 15.20 -9.71
N TRP A 411 16.71 15.94 -9.00
CA TRP A 411 17.45 17.11 -9.51
C TRP A 411 18.60 16.71 -10.43
N SER A 412 18.76 17.45 -11.53
CA SER A 412 19.92 17.32 -12.40
C SER A 412 21.18 17.91 -11.74
N PRO A 413 22.39 17.44 -12.13
CA PRO A 413 23.64 17.94 -11.57
C PRO A 413 23.91 19.43 -11.84
N ASP A 414 23.27 19.99 -12.86
CA ASP A 414 23.41 21.38 -13.27
C ASP A 414 22.43 22.35 -12.59
N ASP A 415 21.57 21.85 -11.71
CA ASP A 415 20.50 22.60 -11.04
C ASP A 415 19.53 23.33 -11.98
N LYS A 416 19.34 22.84 -13.21
CA LYS A 416 18.42 23.45 -14.18
C LYS A 416 17.20 22.61 -14.48
N ARG A 417 17.24 21.32 -14.17
CA ARG A 417 16.21 20.35 -14.54
C ARG A 417 15.82 19.46 -13.37
N ILE A 418 14.60 18.96 -13.42
CA ILE A 418 14.13 17.92 -12.51
C ILE A 418 13.54 16.80 -13.37
N ALA A 419 14.08 15.59 -13.22
CA ALA A 419 13.43 14.39 -13.74
C ALA A 419 12.35 13.96 -12.74
N PHE A 420 11.24 13.43 -13.24
CA PHE A 420 10.16 12.90 -12.43
C PHE A 420 9.42 11.84 -13.22
N ILE A 421 8.64 11.02 -12.54
CA ILE A 421 7.76 10.05 -13.17
C ILE A 421 6.34 10.61 -13.16
N ALA A 422 5.62 10.42 -14.26
CA ALA A 422 4.22 10.77 -14.34
C ALA A 422 3.38 9.64 -14.91
N LEU A 423 2.26 9.34 -14.25
CA LEU A 423 1.22 8.45 -14.75
C LEU A 423 0.29 9.25 -15.68
N LYS A 424 0.15 8.78 -16.90
CA LYS A 424 -0.80 9.34 -17.87
C LYS A 424 -1.53 8.20 -18.56
N ASN A 425 -2.85 8.14 -18.35
CA ASN A 425 -3.70 7.11 -18.96
C ASN A 425 -3.23 5.69 -18.65
N GLY A 426 -2.79 5.43 -17.41
CA GLY A 426 -2.38 4.09 -16.97
C GLY A 426 -0.96 3.67 -17.40
N LEU A 427 -0.13 4.58 -17.92
CA LEU A 427 1.29 4.32 -18.19
C LEU A 427 2.14 5.35 -17.43
N SER A 428 3.13 4.87 -16.68
CA SER A 428 4.11 5.70 -15.99
C SER A 428 5.36 5.86 -16.84
N ASP A 429 5.62 7.11 -17.24
CA ASP A 429 6.79 7.48 -18.04
C ASP A 429 7.69 8.46 -17.29
N ILE A 430 8.95 8.59 -17.72
CA ILE A 430 9.91 9.58 -17.25
C ILE A 430 9.73 10.89 -18.03
N TYR A 431 9.71 11.98 -17.28
CA TYR A 431 9.66 13.34 -17.80
C TYR A 431 10.78 14.18 -17.20
N ILE A 432 11.24 15.18 -17.96
CA ILE A 432 12.21 16.17 -17.51
C ILE A 432 11.56 17.55 -17.59
N LEU A 433 11.45 18.22 -16.44
CA LEU A 433 11.06 19.61 -16.29
C LEU A 433 12.29 20.52 -16.39
N ASN A 434 12.25 21.52 -17.25
CA ASN A 434 13.16 22.66 -17.21
C ASN A 434 12.64 23.71 -16.22
N ILE A 435 13.47 24.11 -15.26
CA ILE A 435 13.07 24.99 -14.17
C ILE A 435 12.91 26.44 -14.64
N SER A 436 13.57 26.85 -15.72
CA SER A 436 13.56 28.26 -16.16
C SER A 436 12.30 28.67 -16.91
N ASP A 437 11.70 27.76 -17.68
CA ASP A 437 10.61 28.05 -18.61
C ASP A 437 9.39 27.12 -18.48
N ASP A 438 9.39 26.24 -17.48
CA ASP A 438 8.34 25.24 -17.20
C ASP A 438 8.13 24.21 -18.32
N SER A 439 9.03 24.12 -19.29
CA SER A 439 8.92 23.14 -20.37
C SER A 439 9.14 21.72 -19.84
N VAL A 440 8.31 20.78 -20.31
CA VAL A 440 8.38 19.37 -19.93
C VAL A 440 8.63 18.53 -21.17
N THR A 441 9.65 17.66 -21.11
CA THR A 441 9.99 16.71 -22.17
C THR A 441 9.77 15.29 -21.68
N GLN A 442 9.05 14.48 -22.46
CA GLN A 442 8.89 13.05 -22.20
C GLN A 442 10.12 12.29 -22.70
N MET A 443 10.65 11.38 -21.88
CA MET A 443 11.90 10.66 -22.14
C MET A 443 11.69 9.17 -22.41
N THR A 444 10.66 8.56 -21.83
CA THR A 444 10.22 7.19 -22.12
C THR A 444 8.77 7.23 -22.61
N SER A 445 8.37 6.27 -23.44
CA SER A 445 7.03 6.22 -24.04
C SER A 445 6.67 4.79 -24.47
N ASP A 446 7.09 3.80 -23.69
CA ASP A 446 6.88 2.40 -24.02
C ASP A 446 5.76 1.78 -23.15
N ILE A 447 5.64 0.45 -23.16
CA ILE A 447 4.58 -0.26 -22.43
C ILE A 447 5.00 -0.62 -21.00
N TYR A 448 6.28 -0.44 -20.67
CA TYR A 448 6.81 -0.73 -19.36
C TYR A 448 6.51 0.43 -18.41
N GLN A 449 6.43 0.11 -17.13
CA GLN A 449 6.04 1.07 -16.13
C GLN A 449 7.28 1.51 -15.36
N GLU A 450 7.61 2.80 -15.41
CA GLU A 450 8.68 3.35 -14.60
C GLU A 450 8.25 3.61 -13.15
N HIS A 451 9.14 3.33 -12.19
CA HIS A 451 8.84 3.39 -10.76
C HIS A 451 9.76 4.31 -9.95
N SER A 452 11.05 4.36 -10.26
CA SER A 452 11.96 5.36 -9.67
C SER A 452 12.94 5.89 -10.71
N VAL A 453 13.39 7.13 -10.50
CA VAL A 453 14.35 7.80 -11.38
C VAL A 453 15.34 8.60 -10.54
N SER A 454 16.61 8.57 -10.93
CA SER A 454 17.69 9.30 -10.31
C SER A 454 18.64 9.84 -11.37
N TRP A 455 19.06 11.10 -11.26
CA TRP A 455 20.13 11.63 -12.08
C TRP A 455 21.47 11.02 -11.71
N HIS A 456 22.26 10.72 -12.74
CA HIS A 456 23.67 10.47 -12.56
C HIS A 456 24.34 11.73 -11.99
N PRO A 457 25.24 11.62 -10.99
CA PRO A 457 25.73 12.79 -10.22
C PRO A 457 26.59 13.78 -11.00
N THR A 458 27.01 13.43 -12.23
CA THR A 458 27.96 14.23 -13.04
C THR A 458 27.64 14.22 -14.53
N GLU A 459 27.34 13.05 -15.11
CA GLU A 459 26.94 12.88 -16.50
C GLU A 459 25.46 13.20 -16.77
N GLU A 460 25.11 13.57 -18.02
CA GLU A 460 23.71 13.77 -18.45
C GLU A 460 22.99 12.44 -18.71
N LYS A 461 22.86 11.65 -17.64
CA LYS A 461 22.22 10.33 -17.66
C LYS A 461 21.25 10.19 -16.51
N LEU A 462 20.26 9.32 -16.71
CA LEU A 462 19.27 8.92 -15.72
C LEU A 462 19.43 7.43 -15.45
N ILE A 463 19.47 7.05 -14.17
CA ILE A 463 19.24 5.68 -13.75
C ILE A 463 17.78 5.60 -13.32
N TYR A 464 17.07 4.58 -13.78
CA TYR A 464 15.67 4.40 -13.42
C TYR A 464 15.33 2.93 -13.29
N SER A 465 14.24 2.65 -12.57
CA SER A 465 13.66 1.31 -12.48
C SER A 465 12.39 1.21 -13.32
N ALA A 466 12.27 0.14 -14.10
CA ALA A 466 11.08 -0.16 -14.88
C ALA A 466 10.66 -1.61 -14.72
N GLU A 467 9.35 -1.85 -14.70
CA GLU A 467 8.77 -3.19 -14.60
C GLU A 467 8.85 -3.92 -15.95
N ARG A 468 9.56 -5.05 -15.98
CA ARG A 468 9.59 -5.96 -17.13
C ARG A 468 9.36 -7.38 -16.66
N ASN A 469 8.34 -8.04 -17.22
CA ASN A 469 7.93 -9.40 -16.85
C ASN A 469 7.66 -9.56 -15.34
N GLY A 470 6.94 -8.61 -14.73
CA GLY A 470 6.57 -8.67 -13.31
C GLY A 470 7.70 -8.32 -12.34
N ARG A 471 8.85 -7.83 -12.83
CA ARG A 471 10.00 -7.48 -11.98
C ARG A 471 10.60 -6.13 -12.35
N TYR A 472 10.96 -5.35 -11.34
CA TYR A 472 11.69 -4.10 -11.54
C TYR A 472 13.15 -4.39 -11.90
N LYS A 473 13.64 -3.70 -12.94
CA LYS A 473 15.04 -3.71 -13.35
C LYS A 473 15.56 -2.31 -13.49
N LEU A 474 16.87 -2.17 -13.29
CA LEU A 474 17.55 -0.91 -13.48
C LEU A 474 17.95 -0.72 -14.95
N PHE A 475 17.76 0.51 -15.41
CA PHE A 475 18.09 0.99 -16.74
C PHE A 475 18.89 2.28 -16.63
N LEU A 476 19.77 2.48 -17.61
CA LEU A 476 20.51 3.70 -17.82
C LEU A 476 20.01 4.36 -19.10
N LEU A 477 19.48 5.58 -18.98
CA LEU A 477 19.04 6.42 -20.09
C LEU A 477 20.04 7.57 -20.28
N ASP A 478 20.57 7.69 -21.49
CA ASP A 478 21.35 8.84 -21.91
C ASP A 478 20.42 9.96 -22.40
N VAL A 479 20.47 11.13 -21.77
CA VAL A 479 19.45 12.18 -22.00
C VAL A 479 19.57 12.82 -23.38
N GLN A 480 20.77 12.91 -23.94
CA GLN A 480 20.98 13.53 -25.25
C GLN A 480 20.60 12.59 -26.39
N SER A 481 21.08 11.34 -26.32
CA SER A 481 20.87 10.35 -27.38
C SER A 481 19.56 9.58 -27.25
N GLN A 482 18.90 9.66 -26.09
CA GLN A 482 17.74 8.83 -25.70
C GLN A 482 18.01 7.32 -25.77
N ASN A 483 19.28 6.92 -25.73
CA ASN A 483 19.64 5.50 -25.69
C ASN A 483 19.37 4.92 -24.30
N ILE A 484 18.71 3.77 -24.26
CA ILE A 484 18.34 3.05 -23.03
C ILE A 484 19.10 1.73 -22.98
N GLN A 485 19.80 1.49 -21.87
CA GLN A 485 20.51 0.25 -21.59
C GLN A 485 20.02 -0.39 -20.30
N GLN A 486 19.67 -1.68 -20.33
CA GLN A 486 19.41 -2.44 -19.11
C GLN A 486 20.72 -2.75 -18.38
N ILE A 487 20.78 -2.47 -17.09
CA ILE A 487 22.00 -2.66 -16.28
C ILE A 487 21.89 -3.79 -15.25
N THR A 488 20.69 -4.19 -14.84
CA THR A 488 20.50 -5.36 -13.94
C THR A 488 19.68 -6.48 -14.58
N TYR A 489 19.88 -7.70 -14.08
CA TYR A 489 19.27 -8.94 -14.58
C TYR A 489 18.98 -9.89 -13.41
N GLY A 490 18.09 -10.87 -13.61
CA GLY A 490 17.76 -11.88 -12.59
C GLY A 490 16.33 -11.79 -12.06
N LEU A 491 16.01 -12.57 -11.01
CA LEU A 491 14.64 -12.73 -10.51
C LEU A 491 14.23 -11.73 -9.42
N GLN A 492 15.17 -10.93 -8.90
CA GLN A 492 14.89 -9.96 -7.84
C GLN A 492 14.40 -8.62 -8.39
N ASN A 493 13.74 -7.81 -7.57
CA ASN A 493 13.43 -6.43 -7.92
C ASN A 493 14.64 -5.53 -7.65
N ASP A 494 15.01 -4.72 -8.62
CA ASP A 494 16.08 -3.72 -8.51
C ASP A 494 15.47 -2.33 -8.70
N VAL A 495 15.52 -1.48 -7.67
CA VAL A 495 14.92 -0.14 -7.65
C VAL A 495 16.02 0.90 -7.46
N SER A 496 15.99 2.01 -8.23
CA SER A 496 17.01 3.06 -8.21
C SER A 496 16.77 4.10 -7.14
#